data_AF-A0A9J7DRF9-F1
#
_entry.id   AF-A0A9J7DRF9-F1
#
_cell.length_a   1.000
_cell.length_b   1.000
_cell.length_c   1.000
_cell.angle_alpha   90.00
_cell.angle_beta   90.00
_cell.angle_gamma   90.00
#
_symmetry.space_group_name_H-M   'P 1'
#
loop_
_entity.id
_entity.type
_entity.pdbx_description
1 polymer ?
#
loop_
_entity_poly.entity_id
_entity_poly.type
_entity_poly.pdbx_seq_one_letter_code
_entity_poly.pdbx_strand_id
1 'polypeptide(L)'
;MTRCIVLKCSEIGVHRIPKDNKIRRLWLKAIRREDLIPTNNSRLCRKHFVESDYEKISKYTGVEHQHKYLKKSAVPSVFAWNTQPVSEKAKARQDRLKARNLKKKLLFEMPSTSQSCEDIVPLKEDDDVHMTDCNVSQELVVENECDKSPLSYVVNQNTCGTQTSNILRLFSTELLLADHETVHYYTGLETSAKFSLVLSTLLPMANHLKYRWSQVVCLSVEDQFLMLLIKLRRNTTDFELSKIFGVSKTEVSNIIVTWINFVNDVWSLVDIWPCRKLVDFYMPNSFKKYYPSTRVIIDGTEINVQKPSQPNDQKASFSTYKHKNTLKFLVGGSPGGLMTYCSSAYAGSYDLPEQYNCPWT
;
A
#
# COMPACT_ATOMS: atom_id res chain seq x y z
N MET A 1 42.05 20.57 -7.05
CA MET A 1 40.76 19.85 -7.15
C MET A 1 41.02 18.35 -7.18
N THR A 2 40.08 17.50 -6.75
CA THR A 2 40.30 16.03 -6.74
C THR A 2 40.17 15.44 -8.16
N ARG A 3 41.04 14.48 -8.52
CA ARG A 3 40.96 13.74 -9.79
C ARG A 3 39.83 12.70 -9.76
N CYS A 4 39.40 12.25 -10.94
CA CYS A 4 38.48 11.12 -11.10
C CYS A 4 39.09 9.81 -10.56
N ILE A 5 38.27 8.97 -9.96
CA ILE A 5 38.67 7.68 -9.36
C ILE A 5 38.83 6.53 -10.37
N VAL A 6 38.35 6.75 -11.61
CA VAL A 6 38.38 5.77 -12.69
C VAL A 6 39.78 5.72 -13.29
N LEU A 7 40.35 4.52 -13.40
CA LEU A 7 41.69 4.31 -13.96
C LEU A 7 41.76 4.86 -15.39
N LYS A 8 42.89 5.49 -15.72
CA LYS A 8 43.16 6.19 -16.99
C LYS A 8 42.23 7.39 -17.29
N CYS A 9 41.43 7.86 -16.32
CA CYS A 9 40.67 9.11 -16.45
C CYS A 9 41.47 10.31 -15.89
N SER A 10 41.81 11.27 -16.75
CA SER A 10 42.55 12.51 -16.38
C SER A 10 41.66 13.62 -15.79
N GLU A 11 40.34 13.45 -15.81
CA GLU A 11 39.36 14.49 -15.48
C GLU A 11 39.29 14.85 -13.99
N ILE A 12 38.75 16.04 -13.71
CA ILE A 12 38.37 16.47 -12.36
C ILE A 12 37.12 15.73 -11.89
N GLY A 13 37.21 15.12 -10.71
CA GLY A 13 36.11 14.41 -10.08
C GLY A 13 35.18 15.37 -9.33
N VAL A 14 33.94 15.53 -9.81
CA VAL A 14 32.93 16.43 -9.24
C VAL A 14 31.88 15.68 -8.40
N HIS A 15 31.51 14.47 -8.81
CA HIS A 15 30.43 13.69 -8.20
C HIS A 15 30.97 12.83 -7.06
N ARG A 16 30.42 12.99 -5.84
CA ARG A 16 30.77 12.12 -4.70
C ARG A 16 30.10 10.76 -4.87
N ILE A 17 30.76 9.68 -4.46
CA ILE A 17 30.11 8.37 -4.35
C ILE A 17 28.95 8.50 -3.33
N PRO A 18 27.72 8.05 -3.65
CA PRO A 18 26.57 8.20 -2.77
C PRO A 18 26.75 7.56 -1.38
N LYS A 19 26.06 8.12 -0.38
CA LYS A 19 25.92 7.52 0.97
C LYS A 19 24.90 6.36 0.99
N ASP A 20 23.97 6.32 0.05
CA ASP A 20 22.97 5.25 -0.07
C ASP A 20 23.67 3.91 -0.40
N ASN A 21 23.44 2.88 0.42
CA ASN A 21 24.10 1.59 0.28
C ASN A 21 23.74 0.82 -1.01
N LYS A 22 22.54 1.02 -1.56
CA LYS A 22 22.12 0.36 -2.82
C LYS A 22 22.82 1.02 -4.00
N ILE A 23 22.74 2.35 -4.11
CA ILE A 23 23.37 3.09 -5.22
C ILE A 23 24.90 3.04 -5.12
N ARG A 24 25.48 3.09 -3.91
CA ARG A 24 26.93 2.92 -3.69
C ARG A 24 27.43 1.57 -4.21
N ARG A 25 26.73 0.46 -3.93
CA ARG A 25 27.07 -0.87 -4.46
C ARG A 25 27.01 -0.90 -6.00
N LEU A 26 26.01 -0.26 -6.60
CA LEU A 26 25.90 -0.17 -8.07
C LEU A 26 27.05 0.64 -8.69
N TRP A 27 27.43 1.78 -8.10
CA TRP A 27 28.57 2.58 -8.57
C TRP A 27 29.89 1.80 -8.50
N LEU A 28 30.16 1.11 -7.40
CA LEU A 28 31.38 0.31 -7.24
C LEU A 28 31.43 -0.86 -8.23
N LYS A 29 30.31 -1.57 -8.42
CA LYS A 29 30.18 -2.62 -9.45
C LYS A 29 30.37 -2.09 -10.87
N ALA A 30 29.97 -0.86 -11.15
CA ALA A 30 30.15 -0.22 -12.46
C ALA A 30 31.61 0.21 -12.71
N ILE A 31 32.33 0.67 -11.68
CA ILE A 31 33.74 1.09 -11.73
C ILE A 31 34.70 -0.11 -11.92
N ARG A 32 34.26 -1.34 -11.59
CA ARG A 32 35.02 -2.60 -11.78
C ARG A 32 36.46 -2.54 -11.26
N ARG A 33 36.62 -2.12 -10.00
CA ARG A 33 37.88 -2.20 -9.25
C ARG A 33 37.66 -2.95 -7.95
N GLU A 34 38.44 -4.01 -7.76
CA GLU A 34 38.40 -4.87 -6.57
C GLU A 34 39.31 -4.33 -5.45
N ASP A 35 40.33 -3.57 -5.83
CA ASP A 35 41.28 -2.88 -4.95
C ASP A 35 40.76 -1.56 -4.35
N LEU A 36 39.52 -1.17 -4.64
CA LEU A 36 39.04 0.19 -4.40
C LEU A 36 38.32 0.38 -3.06
N ILE A 37 39.06 0.78 -2.03
CA ILE A 37 38.50 1.27 -0.76
C ILE A 37 37.99 2.73 -0.96
N PRO A 38 36.67 3.02 -0.96
CA PRO A 38 36.15 4.30 -1.42
C PRO A 38 35.95 5.28 -0.26
N THR A 39 36.89 6.21 -0.10
CA THR A 39 36.97 7.22 0.97
C THR A 39 36.06 8.44 0.73
N ASN A 40 36.00 9.35 1.72
CA ASN A 40 35.27 10.61 1.60
C ASN A 40 35.76 11.53 0.46
N ASN A 41 36.98 11.30 -0.06
CA ASN A 41 37.55 12.04 -1.18
C ASN A 41 37.38 11.33 -2.54
N SER A 42 36.76 10.14 -2.58
CA SER A 42 36.44 9.46 -3.83
C SER A 42 35.44 10.24 -4.69
N ARG A 43 35.80 10.56 -5.94
CA ARG A 43 34.98 11.35 -6.88
C ARG A 43 34.97 10.77 -8.29
N LEU A 44 33.88 10.94 -9.02
CA LEU A 44 33.78 10.66 -10.46
C LEU A 44 33.61 11.97 -11.24
N CYS A 45 34.16 12.06 -12.44
CA CYS A 45 33.93 13.17 -13.36
C CYS A 45 32.57 13.04 -14.08
N ARG A 46 32.20 14.05 -14.88
CA ARG A 46 30.93 14.02 -15.63
C ARG A 46 30.90 12.96 -16.74
N LYS A 47 32.07 12.62 -17.34
CA LYS A 47 32.20 11.76 -18.54
C LYS A 47 31.76 10.29 -18.35
N HIS A 48 31.52 9.84 -17.12
CA HIS A 48 31.08 8.46 -16.83
C HIS A 48 29.55 8.28 -16.79
N PHE A 49 28.80 9.37 -16.98
CA PHE A 49 27.34 9.40 -16.96
C PHE A 49 26.83 9.87 -18.33
N VAL A 50 25.65 9.40 -18.74
CA VAL A 50 25.01 9.89 -19.97
C VAL A 50 24.28 11.20 -19.69
N GLU A 51 24.02 12.02 -20.70
CA GLU A 51 23.35 13.31 -20.52
C GLU A 51 21.95 13.16 -19.90
N SER A 52 21.27 12.03 -20.17
CA SER A 52 19.99 11.67 -19.56
C SER A 52 20.07 11.21 -18.10
N ASP A 53 21.26 11.08 -17.50
CA ASP A 53 21.43 10.91 -16.04
C ASP A 53 21.32 12.23 -15.27
N TYR A 54 21.29 13.37 -15.97
CA TYR A 54 21.22 14.71 -15.36
C TYR A 54 19.81 15.29 -15.37
N GLU A 55 19.57 16.23 -14.45
CA GLU A 55 18.40 17.08 -14.36
C GLU A 55 18.82 18.55 -14.27
N LYS A 56 17.99 19.44 -14.83
CA LYS A 56 18.17 20.91 -14.79
C LYS A 56 16.98 21.62 -14.13
N ILE A 57 15.79 21.02 -14.18
CA ILE A 57 14.54 21.58 -13.62
C ILE A 57 14.25 20.97 -12.26
N SER A 58 14.00 21.82 -11.25
CA SER A 58 13.64 21.40 -9.89
C SER A 58 12.30 20.68 -9.85
N LYS A 59 12.29 19.42 -9.43
CA LYS A 59 11.05 18.64 -9.21
C LYS A 59 10.17 19.17 -8.08
N TYR A 60 10.69 20.06 -7.22
CA TYR A 60 9.96 20.59 -6.07
C TYR A 60 9.47 22.03 -6.27
N THR A 61 10.04 22.77 -7.22
CA THR A 61 9.72 24.19 -7.42
C THR A 61 9.49 24.59 -8.88
N GLY A 62 9.68 23.69 -9.85
CA GLY A 62 9.57 23.99 -11.29
C GLY A 62 10.68 24.89 -11.86
N VAL A 63 11.47 25.54 -11.01
CA VAL A 63 12.53 26.47 -11.41
C VAL A 63 13.68 25.72 -12.10
N GLU A 64 14.20 26.30 -13.19
CA GLU A 64 15.38 25.80 -13.88
C GLU A 64 16.66 26.29 -13.19
N HIS A 65 17.55 25.36 -12.84
CA HIS A 65 18.84 25.66 -12.22
C HIS A 65 19.90 26.01 -13.28
N GLN A 66 20.76 26.98 -12.95
CA GLN A 66 21.92 27.38 -13.76
C GLN A 66 22.89 26.22 -14.09
N HIS A 67 22.89 25.15 -13.30
CA HIS A 67 23.78 24.00 -13.47
C HIS A 67 23.02 22.67 -13.43
N LYS A 68 23.33 21.80 -14.40
CA LYS A 68 22.83 20.42 -14.45
C LYS A 68 23.42 19.59 -13.31
N TYR A 69 22.56 18.96 -12.51
CA TYR A 69 22.90 18.08 -11.40
C TYR A 69 22.55 16.62 -11.72
N LEU A 70 23.23 15.68 -11.06
CA LEU A 70 23.06 14.25 -11.31
C LEU A 70 21.83 13.70 -10.56
N LYS A 71 21.04 12.85 -11.21
CA LYS A 71 19.87 12.19 -10.60
C LYS A 71 20.29 11.33 -9.40
N LYS A 72 19.49 11.33 -8.32
CA LYS A 72 19.73 10.49 -7.13
C LYS A 72 19.79 8.98 -7.44
N SER A 73 19.17 8.56 -8.55
CA SER A 73 19.13 7.18 -9.06
C SER A 73 20.15 6.89 -10.16
N ALA A 74 20.95 7.87 -10.60
CA ALA A 74 21.94 7.65 -11.65
C ALA A 74 23.03 6.67 -11.20
N VAL A 75 23.52 5.87 -12.15
CA VAL A 75 24.64 4.94 -11.98
C VAL A 75 25.59 5.16 -13.16
N PRO A 76 26.90 5.34 -12.94
CA PRO A 76 27.81 5.56 -14.05
C PRO A 76 27.77 4.36 -15.00
N SER A 77 27.75 4.66 -16.30
CA SER A 77 27.48 3.69 -17.37
C SER A 77 28.47 3.82 -18.54
N VAL A 78 29.15 4.96 -18.66
CA VAL A 78 30.09 5.26 -19.75
C VAL A 78 31.52 4.90 -19.33
N PHE A 79 32.00 3.74 -19.80
CA PHE A 79 33.33 3.20 -19.53
C PHE A 79 33.88 2.45 -20.74
N ALA A 80 35.21 2.43 -20.89
CA ALA A 80 35.92 1.75 -21.99
C ALA A 80 35.79 0.20 -22.00
N TRP A 81 35.21 -0.40 -20.95
CA TRP A 81 34.89 -1.83 -20.87
C TRP A 81 33.40 -2.15 -21.08
N ASN A 82 32.58 -1.13 -21.39
CA ASN A 82 31.20 -1.31 -21.82
C ASN A 82 31.04 -1.21 -23.35
N THR A 83 32.10 -0.87 -24.09
CA THR A 83 32.17 -0.95 -25.55
C THR A 83 32.43 -2.39 -26.01
N GLN A 84 31.40 -3.22 -25.93
CA GLN A 84 31.21 -4.28 -26.93
C GLN A 84 30.16 -3.82 -27.95
N PRO A 85 30.26 -4.24 -29.23
CA PRO A 85 29.20 -3.99 -30.19
C PRO A 85 27.90 -4.59 -29.67
N VAL A 86 26.83 -3.78 -29.63
CA VAL A 86 25.54 -4.21 -29.08
C VAL A 86 24.97 -5.31 -29.97
N SER A 87 25.12 -6.56 -29.52
CA SER A 87 24.55 -7.76 -30.16
C SER A 87 23.12 -7.50 -30.62
N GLU A 88 22.75 -8.00 -31.80
CA GLU A 88 21.43 -7.79 -32.39
C GLU A 88 20.30 -8.20 -31.43
N LYS A 89 20.51 -9.25 -30.62
CA LYS A 89 19.57 -9.68 -29.57
C LYS A 89 19.37 -8.60 -28.48
N ALA A 90 20.42 -7.86 -28.12
CA ALA A 90 20.37 -6.74 -27.19
C ALA A 90 19.79 -5.47 -27.84
N LYS A 91 20.14 -5.20 -29.11
CA LYS A 91 19.59 -4.09 -29.91
C LYS A 91 18.06 -4.26 -30.06
N ALA A 92 17.61 -5.41 -30.55
CA ALA A 92 16.21 -5.80 -30.63
C ALA A 92 15.49 -5.87 -29.26
N ARG A 93 16.20 -6.06 -28.13
CA ARG A 93 15.61 -5.93 -26.79
C ARG A 93 15.41 -4.46 -26.40
N GLN A 94 16.38 -3.59 -26.71
CA GLN A 94 16.28 -2.16 -26.47
C GLN A 94 15.21 -1.52 -27.37
N ASP A 95 15.10 -1.95 -28.63
CA ASP A 95 14.12 -1.45 -29.58
C ASP A 95 12.71 -1.96 -29.28
N ARG A 96 12.54 -3.19 -28.79
CA ARG A 96 11.27 -3.64 -28.17
C ARG A 96 10.89 -2.83 -26.94
N LEU A 97 11.85 -2.40 -26.12
CA LEU A 97 11.59 -1.50 -24.98
C LEU A 97 11.21 -0.08 -25.44
N LYS A 98 11.88 0.48 -26.46
CA LYS A 98 11.48 1.75 -27.09
C LYS A 98 10.07 1.65 -27.67
N ALA A 99 9.78 0.62 -28.46
CA ALA A 99 8.47 0.41 -29.07
C ALA A 99 7.37 0.24 -28.02
N ARG A 100 7.62 -0.50 -26.92
CA ARG A 100 6.65 -0.62 -25.82
C ARG A 100 6.41 0.72 -25.11
N ASN A 101 7.46 1.52 -24.90
CA ASN A 101 7.32 2.84 -24.28
C ASN A 101 6.66 3.85 -25.22
N LEU A 102 6.93 3.80 -26.52
CA LEU A 102 6.29 4.64 -27.54
C LEU A 102 4.82 4.27 -27.70
N LYS A 103 4.47 2.96 -27.76
CA LYS A 103 3.08 2.49 -27.75
C LYS A 103 2.37 2.93 -26.46
N LYS A 104 3.03 2.87 -25.30
CA LYS A 104 2.48 3.40 -24.03
C LYS A 104 2.29 4.93 -24.03
N LYS A 105 3.06 5.70 -24.82
CA LYS A 105 2.86 7.15 -24.97
C LYS A 105 1.74 7.47 -25.97
N LEU A 106 1.70 6.80 -27.11
CA LEU A 106 0.64 6.94 -28.13
C LEU A 106 -0.74 6.53 -27.58
N LEU A 107 -0.81 5.48 -26.74
CA LEU A 107 -2.00 5.11 -25.97
C LEU A 107 -2.45 6.15 -24.92
N PHE A 108 -1.75 7.27 -24.80
CA PHE A 108 -2.05 8.36 -23.87
C PHE A 108 -2.27 9.71 -24.60
N GLU A 109 -2.12 9.76 -25.92
CA GLU A 109 -2.09 10.99 -26.72
C GLU A 109 -2.77 10.78 -28.10
N MET A 110 -4.11 10.69 -28.15
CA MET A 110 -5.05 11.27 -29.16
C MET A 110 -6.44 10.57 -29.21
N PRO A 111 -7.50 11.22 -29.75
CA PRO A 111 -8.89 10.86 -29.44
C PRO A 111 -9.55 9.83 -30.37
N SER A 112 -10.76 9.42 -29.99
CA SER A 112 -11.56 8.35 -30.60
C SER A 112 -12.26 8.71 -31.90
N THR A 113 -11.97 7.97 -32.97
CA THR A 113 -12.86 7.79 -34.14
C THR A 113 -12.86 6.30 -34.51
N SER A 114 -14.03 5.74 -34.79
CA SER A 114 -14.23 4.30 -35.02
C SER A 114 -14.35 3.93 -36.50
N GLN A 115 -13.67 2.86 -36.92
CA GLN A 115 -14.03 2.12 -38.13
C GLN A 115 -13.64 0.64 -37.99
N SER A 116 -14.42 -0.24 -38.61
CA SER A 116 -14.39 -1.68 -38.40
C SER A 116 -14.48 -2.45 -39.72
N CYS A 117 -13.77 -3.55 -39.82
CA CYS A 117 -14.05 -4.66 -40.73
C CYS A 117 -13.51 -5.97 -40.15
N GLU A 118 -14.09 -7.08 -40.59
CA GLU A 118 -13.87 -8.44 -40.10
C GLU A 118 -12.95 -9.20 -41.07
N ASP A 119 -12.36 -10.33 -40.63
CA ASP A 119 -12.16 -11.50 -41.49
C ASP A 119 -11.79 -12.76 -40.68
N ILE A 120 -11.81 -13.94 -41.32
CA ILE A 120 -12.19 -15.22 -40.70
C ILE A 120 -11.21 -16.40 -40.96
N VAL A 121 -10.81 -17.13 -39.88
CA VAL A 121 -10.42 -18.58 -39.86
C VAL A 121 -9.11 -18.95 -40.62
N PRO A 122 -8.47 -20.15 -40.48
CA PRO A 122 -8.68 -21.30 -39.58
C PRO A 122 -7.52 -21.63 -38.60
N LEU A 123 -7.78 -22.63 -37.73
CA LEU A 123 -6.77 -23.43 -37.02
C LEU A 123 -6.14 -24.51 -37.93
N LYS A 124 -5.03 -25.10 -37.48
CA LYS A 124 -4.71 -26.51 -37.73
C LYS A 124 -4.23 -27.15 -36.42
N GLU A 125 -4.65 -28.39 -36.22
CA GLU A 125 -4.22 -29.27 -35.13
C GLU A 125 -3.01 -30.10 -35.59
N ASP A 126 -2.45 -30.92 -34.69
CA ASP A 126 -2.33 -32.38 -34.90
C ASP A 126 -1.82 -33.06 -33.59
N ASP A 127 -2.32 -34.27 -33.36
CA ASP A 127 -1.80 -35.40 -32.54
C ASP A 127 -1.58 -35.28 -31.01
N ASP A 128 -2.68 -35.52 -30.29
CA ASP A 128 -2.97 -36.73 -29.48
C ASP A 128 -2.08 -37.16 -28.26
N VAL A 129 -2.76 -37.58 -27.17
CA VAL A 129 -2.65 -38.92 -26.53
C VAL A 129 -3.54 -39.00 -25.26
N HIS A 130 -4.65 -39.73 -25.40
CA HIS A 130 -5.42 -40.50 -24.41
C HIS A 130 -6.15 -39.86 -23.19
N MET A 131 -7.40 -40.32 -23.00
CA MET A 131 -8.28 -40.09 -21.83
C MET A 131 -7.95 -40.99 -20.62
N THR A 132 -8.43 -40.59 -19.44
CA THR A 132 -9.22 -41.48 -18.55
C THR A 132 -10.21 -40.65 -17.71
N ASP A 133 -11.39 -41.21 -17.44
CA ASP A 133 -12.54 -40.50 -16.86
C ASP A 133 -12.52 -40.39 -15.33
N CYS A 134 -13.36 -39.50 -14.79
CA CYS A 134 -14.44 -39.94 -13.89
C CYS A 134 -15.52 -38.87 -13.68
N ASN A 135 -16.79 -39.25 -13.90
CA ASN A 135 -17.98 -38.51 -13.45
C ASN A 135 -18.07 -38.45 -11.91
N VAL A 136 -18.81 -37.47 -11.38
CA VAL A 136 -20.16 -37.70 -10.78
C VAL A 136 -20.93 -36.38 -10.85
N SER A 137 -22.14 -36.43 -11.41
CA SER A 137 -23.09 -35.31 -11.48
C SER A 137 -23.90 -35.17 -10.18
N GLN A 138 -24.44 -33.98 -9.91
CA GLN A 138 -25.86 -33.92 -9.59
C GLN A 138 -26.46 -32.54 -9.94
N GLU A 139 -27.67 -32.61 -10.49
CA GLU A 139 -28.43 -31.52 -11.09
C GLU A 139 -29.85 -31.62 -10.50
N LEU A 140 -30.46 -30.48 -10.16
CA LEU A 140 -31.87 -30.39 -9.82
C LEU A 140 -32.47 -29.14 -10.43
N VAL A 141 -33.21 -29.34 -11.52
CA VAL A 141 -34.01 -28.32 -12.21
C VAL A 141 -35.38 -28.21 -11.52
N VAL A 142 -35.86 -26.97 -11.33
CA VAL A 142 -37.28 -26.64 -11.19
C VAL A 142 -37.51 -25.35 -11.97
N GLU A 143 -38.49 -25.35 -12.89
CA GLU A 143 -38.81 -24.23 -13.77
C GLU A 143 -40.21 -23.63 -13.50
N ASN A 144 -40.44 -22.48 -14.18
CA ASN A 144 -41.71 -21.83 -14.54
C ASN A 144 -42.33 -20.76 -13.60
N GLU A 145 -42.33 -19.53 -14.14
CA GLU A 145 -43.49 -18.62 -14.38
C GLU A 145 -44.37 -18.16 -13.19
N CYS A 146 -44.83 -16.89 -13.06
CA CYS A 146 -44.53 -15.58 -13.70
C CYS A 146 -45.03 -14.48 -12.68
N ASP A 147 -45.43 -13.21 -12.90
CA ASP A 147 -45.75 -12.30 -14.03
C ASP A 147 -45.70 -10.81 -13.51
N LYS A 148 -45.81 -9.82 -14.41
CA LYS A 148 -46.15 -8.38 -14.22
C LYS A 148 -45.12 -7.43 -13.60
N SER A 149 -44.55 -6.60 -14.48
CA SER A 149 -44.09 -5.21 -14.19
C SER A 149 -45.22 -4.21 -14.55
N PRO A 150 -45.09 -2.86 -14.41
CA PRO A 150 -44.15 -2.05 -15.22
C PRO A 150 -43.57 -0.78 -14.52
N LEU A 151 -42.95 0.09 -15.34
CA LEU A 151 -42.30 1.38 -15.05
C LEU A 151 -40.96 1.32 -14.31
N SER A 152 -39.77 1.60 -14.85
CA SER A 152 -39.24 2.35 -16.02
C SER A 152 -38.52 3.66 -15.64
N TYR A 153 -37.20 3.65 -15.74
CA TYR A 153 -36.44 4.82 -16.21
C TYR A 153 -35.36 4.34 -17.19
N VAL A 154 -35.60 4.59 -18.48
CA VAL A 154 -34.63 4.30 -19.54
C VAL A 154 -33.71 5.51 -19.70
N VAL A 155 -32.42 5.32 -19.47
CA VAL A 155 -31.37 6.21 -19.99
C VAL A 155 -30.54 5.39 -20.97
N ASN A 156 -30.85 5.51 -22.26
CA ASN A 156 -30.07 4.89 -23.32
C ASN A 156 -28.69 5.56 -23.39
N GLN A 157 -27.62 4.81 -23.10
CA GLN A 157 -26.29 5.10 -23.60
C GLN A 157 -25.67 3.82 -24.19
N ASN A 158 -25.40 3.85 -25.48
CA ASN A 158 -24.85 2.73 -26.23
C ASN A 158 -23.38 2.51 -25.85
N THR A 159 -23.08 1.51 -25.01
CA THR A 159 -21.69 1.11 -24.73
C THR A 159 -21.34 -0.16 -25.49
N CYS A 160 -20.49 -0.03 -26.52
CA CYS A 160 -19.89 -1.17 -27.21
C CYS A 160 -19.07 -2.01 -26.22
N GLY A 161 -19.36 -3.33 -26.18
CA GLY A 161 -18.75 -4.28 -25.26
C GLY A 161 -17.28 -4.59 -25.60
N THR A 162 -16.38 -3.64 -25.37
CA THR A 162 -14.94 -3.92 -25.41
C THR A 162 -14.61 -4.94 -24.31
N GLN A 163 -13.90 -6.02 -24.66
CA GLN A 163 -13.35 -6.96 -23.68
C GLN A 163 -12.15 -6.32 -22.96
N THR A 164 -12.43 -5.32 -22.13
CA THR A 164 -11.55 -4.96 -21.03
C THR A 164 -11.45 -6.16 -20.11
N SER A 165 -10.23 -6.54 -19.71
CA SER A 165 -10.01 -7.59 -18.72
C SER A 165 -10.42 -7.08 -17.34
N ASN A 166 -11.74 -7.05 -17.12
CA ASN A 166 -12.37 -6.59 -15.90
C ASN A 166 -12.08 -7.57 -14.75
N ILE A 167 -10.89 -7.42 -14.15
CA ILE A 167 -10.76 -7.57 -12.71
C ILE A 167 -11.59 -6.43 -12.11
N LEU A 168 -12.91 -6.67 -12.02
CA LEU A 168 -13.81 -5.82 -11.26
C LEU A 168 -13.23 -5.77 -9.84
N ARG A 169 -12.93 -4.56 -9.35
CA ARG A 169 -12.81 -4.39 -7.90
C ARG A 169 -14.20 -4.60 -7.35
N LEU A 170 -14.44 -5.74 -6.72
CA LEU A 170 -15.70 -5.98 -6.02
C LEU A 170 -15.92 -4.94 -4.90
N PHE A 171 -14.86 -4.23 -4.51
CA PHE A 171 -14.82 -3.26 -3.42
C PHE A 171 -14.03 -2.00 -3.88
N SER A 172 -14.51 -1.27 -4.88
CA SER A 172 -14.14 0.15 -4.98
C SER A 172 -14.93 0.96 -3.95
N THR A 173 -14.42 2.12 -3.52
CA THR A 173 -15.23 3.01 -2.67
C THR A 173 -16.51 3.46 -3.34
N GLU A 174 -16.50 3.67 -4.65
CA GLU A 174 -17.69 4.05 -5.44
C GLU A 174 -18.80 3.00 -5.35
N LEU A 175 -18.45 1.71 -5.35
CA LEU A 175 -19.42 0.61 -5.31
C LEU A 175 -19.95 0.33 -3.90
N LEU A 176 -19.11 0.42 -2.86
CA LEU A 176 -19.55 0.13 -1.48
C LEU A 176 -20.27 1.29 -0.80
N LEU A 177 -19.90 2.54 -1.09
CA LEU A 177 -20.48 3.72 -0.45
C LEU A 177 -21.93 4.01 -0.91
N ALA A 178 -22.44 3.25 -1.88
CA ALA A 178 -23.81 3.29 -2.38
C ALA A 178 -24.85 2.75 -1.37
N ASP A 179 -24.47 1.86 -0.45
CA ASP A 179 -25.37 1.28 0.56
C ASP A 179 -24.77 1.42 1.97
N HIS A 180 -25.60 1.82 2.94
CA HIS A 180 -25.19 2.02 4.32
C HIS A 180 -25.01 0.70 5.11
N GLU A 181 -25.78 -0.36 4.79
CA GLU A 181 -25.59 -1.67 5.44
C GLU A 181 -24.22 -2.26 5.08
N THR A 182 -23.86 -2.22 3.80
CA THR A 182 -22.56 -2.60 3.25
C THR A 182 -21.42 -1.80 3.91
N VAL A 183 -21.53 -0.46 4.01
CA VAL A 183 -20.51 0.35 4.69
C VAL A 183 -20.37 -0.05 6.17
N HIS A 184 -21.47 -0.27 6.88
CA HIS A 184 -21.42 -0.65 8.30
C HIS A 184 -20.85 -2.05 8.52
N TYR A 185 -21.22 -3.02 7.70
CA TYR A 185 -20.72 -4.39 7.77
C TYR A 185 -19.19 -4.44 7.55
N TYR A 186 -18.70 -3.74 6.52
CA TYR A 186 -17.30 -3.80 6.12
C TYR A 186 -16.39 -2.85 6.89
N THR A 187 -16.84 -1.66 7.26
CA THR A 187 -16.00 -0.64 7.93
C THR A 187 -16.32 -0.41 9.40
N GLY A 188 -17.54 -0.77 9.84
CA GLY A 188 -18.07 -0.41 11.16
C GLY A 188 -18.69 1.00 11.24
N LEU A 189 -18.53 1.85 10.22
CA LEU A 189 -19.13 3.17 10.15
C LEU A 189 -20.57 3.08 9.62
N GLU A 190 -21.54 3.69 10.30
CA GLU A 190 -22.98 3.54 9.94
C GLU A 190 -23.37 4.04 8.54
N THR A 191 -22.63 4.99 7.95
CA THR A 191 -22.97 5.59 6.65
C THR A 191 -21.73 5.97 5.85
N SER A 192 -21.90 6.10 4.53
CA SER A 192 -20.86 6.64 3.64
C SER A 192 -20.48 8.08 3.98
N ALA A 193 -21.40 8.89 4.54
CA ALA A 193 -21.08 10.21 5.06
C ALA A 193 -20.11 10.15 6.26
N LYS A 194 -20.23 9.15 7.15
CA LYS A 194 -19.26 8.93 8.23
C LYS A 194 -17.90 8.47 7.69
N PHE A 195 -17.86 7.64 6.65
CA PHE A 195 -16.61 7.28 5.96
C PHE A 195 -15.87 8.51 5.43
N SER A 196 -16.57 9.36 4.67
CA SER A 196 -15.99 10.59 4.10
C SER A 196 -15.58 11.60 5.19
N LEU A 197 -16.32 11.68 6.29
CA LEU A 197 -15.96 12.52 7.45
C LEU A 197 -14.68 12.03 8.14
N VAL A 198 -14.54 10.72 8.36
CA VAL A 198 -13.32 10.18 8.99
C VAL A 198 -12.11 10.33 8.05
N LEU A 199 -12.28 10.08 6.74
CA LEU A 199 -11.22 10.26 5.76
C LEU A 199 -10.78 11.73 5.64
N SER A 200 -11.69 12.70 5.76
CA SER A 200 -11.32 14.12 5.68
C SER A 200 -10.42 14.57 6.84
N THR A 201 -10.47 13.91 8.02
CA THR A 201 -9.50 14.14 9.11
C THR A 201 -8.06 13.76 8.77
N LEU A 202 -7.86 12.91 7.75
CA LEU A 202 -6.56 12.43 7.28
C LEU A 202 -6.07 13.21 6.04
N LEU A 203 -6.92 14.06 5.44
CA LEU A 203 -6.58 14.88 4.29
C LEU A 203 -6.06 16.26 4.72
N PRO A 204 -5.13 16.88 3.95
CA PRO A 204 -4.55 16.40 2.70
C PRO A 204 -3.37 15.42 2.90
N MET A 205 -2.97 15.10 4.13
CA MET A 205 -1.75 14.32 4.41
C MET A 205 -1.75 12.93 3.75
N ALA A 206 -2.91 12.27 3.67
CA ALA A 206 -3.08 10.99 3.00
C ALA A 206 -2.71 11.01 1.49
N ASN A 207 -2.79 12.16 0.81
CA ASN A 207 -2.35 12.33 -0.58
C ASN A 207 -0.82 12.32 -0.75
N HIS A 208 -0.06 12.34 0.36
CA HIS A 208 1.39 12.54 0.36
C HIS A 208 2.15 11.44 1.13
N LEU A 209 1.52 10.27 1.31
CA LEU A 209 2.08 9.13 2.05
C LEU A 209 3.37 8.58 1.43
N LYS A 210 4.32 8.26 2.32
CA LYS A 210 5.62 7.68 1.97
C LYS A 210 5.62 6.21 2.34
N TYR A 211 5.08 5.40 1.44
CA TYR A 211 4.95 3.96 1.59
C TYR A 211 6.27 3.25 1.95
N ARG A 212 6.16 2.22 2.81
CA ARG A 212 7.31 1.53 3.42
C ARG A 212 8.24 0.82 2.44
N TRP A 213 7.71 0.28 1.34
CA TRP A 213 8.48 -0.54 0.39
C TRP A 213 8.47 -0.02 -1.05
N SER A 214 7.29 0.25 -1.61
CA SER A 214 7.09 0.71 -2.99
C SER A 214 6.00 1.78 -3.05
N GLN A 215 6.06 2.66 -4.05
CA GLN A 215 4.98 3.61 -4.31
C GLN A 215 3.73 2.87 -4.80
N VAL A 216 2.59 3.15 -4.19
CA VAL A 216 1.28 2.67 -4.61
C VAL A 216 0.75 3.63 -5.68
N VAL A 217 0.37 3.08 -6.83
CA VAL A 217 -0.07 3.88 -8.00
C VAL A 217 -1.37 3.38 -8.63
N CYS A 218 -1.92 2.28 -8.13
CA CYS A 218 -3.10 1.62 -8.71
C CYS A 218 -4.40 1.86 -7.92
N LEU A 219 -4.32 2.24 -6.65
CA LEU A 219 -5.45 2.44 -5.75
C LEU A 219 -5.55 3.92 -5.36
N SER A 220 -6.77 4.44 -5.31
CA SER A 220 -7.06 5.78 -4.80
C SER A 220 -6.76 5.88 -3.30
N VAL A 221 -6.80 7.08 -2.73
CA VAL A 221 -6.57 7.27 -1.28
C VAL A 221 -7.77 6.72 -0.49
N GLU A 222 -8.95 6.84 -1.09
CA GLU A 222 -10.24 6.33 -0.70
C GLU A 222 -10.23 4.78 -0.65
N ASP A 223 -9.85 4.10 -1.74
CA ASP A 223 -9.73 2.62 -1.81
C ASP A 223 -8.75 2.09 -0.75
N GLN A 224 -7.64 2.80 -0.53
CA GLN A 224 -6.64 2.39 0.45
C GLN A 224 -7.12 2.55 1.90
N PHE A 225 -7.82 3.64 2.21
CA PHE A 225 -8.43 3.85 3.52
C PHE A 225 -9.54 2.83 3.78
N LEU A 226 -10.39 2.56 2.79
CA LEU A 226 -11.38 1.49 2.83
C LEU A 226 -10.74 0.14 3.13
N MET A 227 -9.64 -0.21 2.45
CA MET A 227 -8.92 -1.46 2.71
C MET A 227 -8.36 -1.53 4.14
N LEU A 228 -7.90 -0.42 4.72
CA LEU A 228 -7.52 -0.34 6.14
C LEU A 228 -8.72 -0.63 7.05
N LEU A 229 -9.87 0.03 6.84
CA LEU A 229 -11.05 -0.17 7.67
C LEU A 229 -11.57 -1.60 7.61
N ILE A 230 -11.62 -2.21 6.42
CA ILE A 230 -11.96 -3.64 6.25
C ILE A 230 -10.98 -4.52 7.04
N LYS A 231 -9.68 -4.28 6.89
CA LYS A 231 -8.65 -5.04 7.61
C LYS A 231 -8.83 -4.97 9.13
N LEU A 232 -9.12 -3.79 9.67
CA LEU A 232 -9.32 -3.57 11.12
C LEU A 232 -10.65 -4.15 11.62
N ARG A 233 -11.76 -3.93 10.89
CA ARG A 233 -13.11 -4.37 11.28
C ARG A 233 -13.31 -5.88 11.17
N ARG A 234 -12.69 -6.53 10.17
CA ARG A 234 -12.96 -7.93 9.81
C ARG A 234 -11.78 -8.88 9.98
N ASN A 235 -10.55 -8.39 10.20
CA ASN A 235 -9.31 -9.16 10.15
C ASN A 235 -9.11 -9.94 8.82
N THR A 236 -9.67 -9.42 7.73
CA THR A 236 -9.64 -10.01 6.37
C THR A 236 -8.20 -10.35 5.95
N THR A 237 -8.01 -11.47 5.25
CA THR A 237 -6.64 -11.92 4.93
C THR A 237 -6.01 -11.06 3.83
N ASP A 238 -4.67 -10.88 3.86
CA ASP A 238 -3.95 -10.13 2.82
C ASP A 238 -4.09 -10.78 1.44
N PHE A 239 -4.41 -12.08 1.37
CA PHE A 239 -4.74 -12.77 0.12
C PHE A 239 -6.11 -12.35 -0.41
N GLU A 240 -7.13 -12.41 0.43
CA GLU A 240 -8.51 -12.04 0.12
C GLU A 240 -8.62 -10.57 -0.27
N LEU A 241 -8.02 -9.65 0.50
CA LEU A 241 -7.89 -8.24 0.15
C LEU A 241 -7.18 -8.02 -1.20
N SER A 242 -6.16 -8.84 -1.52
CA SER A 242 -5.46 -8.72 -2.81
C SER A 242 -6.34 -9.11 -4.01
N LYS A 243 -7.28 -10.05 -3.83
CA LYS A 243 -8.30 -10.39 -4.83
C LYS A 243 -9.36 -9.30 -4.94
N ILE A 244 -9.89 -8.87 -3.79
CA ILE A 244 -10.93 -7.86 -3.64
C ILE A 244 -10.56 -6.52 -4.31
N PHE A 245 -9.34 -6.01 -4.07
CA PHE A 245 -8.85 -4.74 -4.61
C PHE A 245 -8.08 -4.86 -5.94
N GLY A 246 -7.90 -6.08 -6.46
CA GLY A 246 -7.19 -6.31 -7.73
C GLY A 246 -5.69 -5.94 -7.69
N VAL A 247 -5.02 -6.19 -6.56
CA VAL A 247 -3.60 -5.85 -6.34
C VAL A 247 -2.79 -7.07 -5.85
N SER A 248 -1.49 -6.91 -5.59
CA SER A 248 -0.67 -7.99 -5.01
C SER A 248 -0.78 -8.04 -3.48
N LYS A 249 -0.58 -9.21 -2.86
CA LYS A 249 -0.48 -9.33 -1.39
C LYS A 249 0.57 -8.37 -0.79
N THR A 250 1.66 -8.15 -1.52
CA THR A 250 2.74 -7.23 -1.13
C THR A 250 2.26 -5.78 -1.16
N GLU A 251 1.41 -5.41 -2.13
CA GLU A 251 0.75 -4.10 -2.19
C GLU A 251 -0.18 -3.91 -0.98
N VAL A 252 -1.03 -4.90 -0.67
CA VAL A 252 -1.91 -4.89 0.51
C VAL A 252 -1.10 -4.66 1.78
N SER A 253 -0.07 -5.47 2.02
CA SER A 253 0.78 -5.34 3.20
C SER A 253 1.48 -3.97 3.26
N ASN A 254 1.96 -3.45 2.12
CA ASN A 254 2.57 -2.12 2.01
C ASN A 254 1.59 -0.99 2.36
N ILE A 255 0.34 -1.10 1.91
CA ILE A 255 -0.74 -0.14 2.21
C ILE A 255 -1.10 -0.23 3.69
N ILE A 256 -1.53 -1.40 4.18
CA ILE A 256 -1.95 -1.61 5.57
C ILE A 256 -0.87 -1.15 6.56
N VAL A 257 0.39 -1.55 6.36
CA VAL A 257 1.50 -1.18 7.25
C VAL A 257 1.85 0.31 7.15
N THR A 258 1.68 0.96 6.00
CA THR A 258 1.90 2.42 5.90
C THR A 258 0.75 3.18 6.57
N TRP A 259 -0.49 2.81 6.26
CA TRP A 259 -1.69 3.48 6.74
C TRP A 259 -1.92 3.32 8.23
N ILE A 260 -1.70 2.14 8.84
CA ILE A 260 -1.93 1.97 10.28
C ILE A 260 -0.99 2.85 11.12
N ASN A 261 0.26 3.03 10.68
CA ASN A 261 1.21 3.93 11.36
C ASN A 261 0.81 5.39 11.13
N PHE A 262 0.51 5.79 9.89
CA PHE A 262 0.05 7.16 9.60
C PHE A 262 -1.22 7.55 10.36
N VAL A 263 -2.22 6.66 10.43
CA VAL A 263 -3.48 6.88 11.14
C VAL A 263 -3.23 6.97 12.66
N ASN A 264 -2.35 6.14 13.20
CA ASN A 264 -1.88 6.27 14.59
C ASN A 264 -1.20 7.64 14.82
N ASP A 265 -0.28 8.05 13.94
CA ASP A 265 0.50 9.28 14.09
C ASP A 265 -0.38 10.55 13.99
N VAL A 266 -1.51 10.50 13.28
CA VAL A 266 -2.49 11.61 13.23
C VAL A 266 -3.49 11.54 14.38
N TRP A 267 -4.13 10.38 14.63
CA TRP A 267 -5.20 10.30 15.64
C TRP A 267 -4.69 10.25 17.09
N SER A 268 -3.42 9.91 17.33
CA SER A 268 -2.80 10.06 18.67
C SER A 268 -2.62 11.53 19.11
N LEU A 269 -2.82 12.50 18.21
CA LEU A 269 -2.87 13.93 18.52
C LEU A 269 -4.26 14.38 19.01
N VAL A 270 -5.29 13.53 18.90
CA VAL A 270 -6.66 13.84 19.33
C VAL A 270 -6.80 13.52 20.81
N ASP A 271 -7.17 14.52 21.61
CA ASP A 271 -7.60 14.28 22.99
C ASP A 271 -8.97 13.60 23.00
N ILE A 272 -8.96 12.29 23.24
CA ILE A 272 -10.16 11.44 23.37
C ILE A 272 -10.74 11.44 24.80
N TRP A 273 -10.20 12.25 25.73
CA TRP A 273 -10.63 12.27 27.12
C TRP A 273 -11.86 13.16 27.35
N PRO A 274 -13.04 12.62 27.67
CA PRO A 274 -14.24 13.41 27.84
C PRO A 274 -14.19 14.31 29.09
N CYS A 275 -14.62 15.56 28.91
CA CYS A 275 -14.80 16.49 30.03
C CYS A 275 -15.87 15.94 31.00
N ARG A 276 -15.81 16.34 32.28
CA ARG A 276 -16.65 15.78 33.35
C ARG A 276 -18.15 15.81 32.99
N LYS A 277 -18.62 16.95 32.47
CA LYS A 277 -20.01 17.16 32.04
C LYS A 277 -20.47 16.19 30.94
N LEU A 278 -19.57 15.83 30.01
CA LEU A 278 -19.88 14.91 28.92
C LEU A 278 -19.98 13.47 29.43
N VAL A 279 -19.10 13.06 30.35
CA VAL A 279 -19.22 11.75 31.03
C VAL A 279 -20.52 11.68 31.82
N ASP A 280 -20.83 12.70 32.62
CA ASP A 280 -22.07 12.76 33.40
C ASP A 280 -23.32 12.71 32.53
N PHE A 281 -23.30 13.34 31.35
CA PHE A 281 -24.43 13.35 30.43
C PHE A 281 -24.73 11.95 29.87
N TYR A 282 -23.70 11.21 29.44
CA TYR A 282 -23.85 9.86 28.85
C TYR A 282 -23.81 8.71 29.87
N MET A 283 -23.45 8.96 31.13
CA MET A 283 -23.45 7.94 32.18
C MET A 283 -24.87 7.44 32.50
N PRO A 284 -25.17 6.13 32.34
CA PRO A 284 -26.49 5.57 32.60
C PRO A 284 -26.96 5.85 34.03
N ASN A 285 -28.24 6.22 34.20
CA ASN A 285 -28.78 6.60 35.52
C ASN A 285 -28.67 5.49 36.56
N SER A 286 -28.80 4.22 36.15
CA SER A 286 -28.58 3.05 37.00
C SER A 286 -27.14 2.95 37.51
N PHE A 287 -26.15 3.26 36.67
CA PHE A 287 -24.73 3.27 37.05
C PHE A 287 -24.41 4.49 37.92
N LYS A 288 -24.88 5.69 37.53
CA LYS A 288 -24.70 6.95 38.26
C LYS A 288 -25.22 6.90 39.69
N LYS A 289 -26.30 6.13 39.95
CA LYS A 289 -26.85 5.95 41.30
C LYS A 289 -25.84 5.34 42.28
N TYR A 290 -24.99 4.42 41.83
CA TYR A 290 -24.04 3.70 42.68
C TYR A 290 -22.60 4.20 42.53
N TYR A 291 -22.24 4.71 41.35
CA TYR A 291 -20.87 5.11 41.01
C TYR A 291 -20.80 6.55 40.43
N PRO A 292 -21.36 7.57 41.11
CA PRO A 292 -21.48 8.94 40.57
C PRO A 292 -20.13 9.63 40.36
N SER A 293 -19.05 9.18 41.00
CA SER A 293 -17.71 9.75 40.84
C SER A 293 -16.95 9.20 39.62
N THR A 294 -17.28 8.00 39.14
CA THR A 294 -16.50 7.27 38.13
C THR A 294 -16.47 7.98 36.78
N ARG A 295 -15.26 8.31 36.31
CA ARG A 295 -15.02 8.89 34.98
C ARG A 295 -14.70 7.85 33.91
N VAL A 296 -13.94 6.82 34.28
CA VAL A 296 -13.47 5.75 33.40
C VAL A 296 -13.50 4.42 34.16
N ILE A 297 -13.90 3.38 33.45
CA ILE A 297 -13.83 1.96 33.83
C ILE A 297 -12.62 1.39 33.09
N ILE A 298 -11.73 0.73 33.80
CA ILE A 298 -10.46 0.23 33.28
C ILE A 298 -10.49 -1.31 33.22
N ASP A 299 -10.02 -1.89 32.11
CA ASP A 299 -9.90 -3.34 31.92
C ASP A 299 -8.56 -3.73 31.26
N GLY A 300 -8.09 -4.96 31.55
CA GLY A 300 -6.86 -5.53 31.01
C GLY A 300 -7.14 -6.50 29.86
N THR A 301 -7.17 -5.98 28.62
CA THR A 301 -7.46 -6.79 27.43
C THR A 301 -6.22 -7.58 26.98
N GLU A 302 -6.40 -8.85 26.60
CA GLU A 302 -5.36 -9.72 26.06
C GLU A 302 -5.78 -10.31 24.71
N ILE A 303 -5.03 -10.01 23.64
CA ILE A 303 -5.29 -10.48 22.27
C ILE A 303 -4.28 -11.54 21.84
N ASN A 304 -4.75 -12.53 21.06
CA ASN A 304 -3.86 -13.49 20.41
C ASN A 304 -3.10 -12.83 19.25
N VAL A 305 -1.81 -13.14 19.11
CA VAL A 305 -0.99 -12.72 17.97
C VAL A 305 -0.40 -13.94 17.25
N GLN A 306 -0.02 -13.76 15.98
CA GLN A 306 0.76 -14.77 15.28
C GLN A 306 2.10 -14.99 16.02
N LYS A 307 2.47 -16.26 16.23
CA LYS A 307 3.76 -16.65 16.83
C LYS A 307 4.92 -15.86 16.19
N PRO A 308 5.69 -15.07 16.96
CA PRO A 308 6.88 -14.39 16.45
C PRO A 308 7.93 -15.39 15.96
N SER A 309 8.66 -15.00 14.90
CA SER A 309 9.75 -15.82 14.34
C SER A 309 11.01 -15.83 15.21
N GLN A 310 11.21 -14.81 16.06
CA GLN A 310 12.36 -14.72 16.96
C GLN A 310 12.05 -15.46 18.28
N PRO A 311 12.95 -16.33 18.78
CA PRO A 311 12.71 -17.07 20.03
C PRO A 311 12.50 -16.19 21.26
N ASN A 312 13.18 -15.04 21.35
CA ASN A 312 13.03 -14.11 22.47
C ASN A 312 11.64 -13.46 22.48
N ASP A 313 11.21 -12.94 21.32
CA ASP A 313 9.88 -12.33 21.15
C ASP A 313 8.78 -13.38 21.35
N GLN A 314 9.00 -14.62 20.88
CA GLN A 314 8.09 -15.74 21.13
C GLN A 314 7.99 -16.05 22.62
N LYS A 315 9.11 -16.09 23.37
CA LYS A 315 9.10 -16.34 24.81
C LYS A 315 8.39 -15.21 25.57
N ALA A 316 8.72 -13.96 25.27
CA ALA A 316 8.13 -12.79 25.92
C ALA A 316 6.63 -12.62 25.65
N SER A 317 6.18 -12.99 24.45
CA SER A 317 4.74 -12.95 24.12
C SER A 317 3.97 -14.20 24.53
N PHE A 318 4.61 -15.27 25.02
CA PHE A 318 3.89 -16.48 25.37
C PHE A 318 3.16 -16.34 26.72
N SER A 319 1.83 -16.29 26.66
CA SER A 319 0.96 -16.32 27.82
C SER A 319 0.71 -17.76 28.24
N THR A 320 1.26 -18.14 29.41
CA THR A 320 1.04 -19.46 30.00
C THR A 320 -0.44 -19.74 30.24
N TYR A 321 -1.21 -18.72 30.62
CA TYR A 321 -2.65 -18.84 30.89
C TYR A 321 -3.51 -19.05 29.63
N LYS A 322 -3.14 -18.42 28.50
CA LYS A 322 -3.84 -18.60 27.21
C LYS A 322 -3.24 -19.72 26.34
N HIS A 323 -2.12 -20.31 26.77
CA HIS A 323 -1.28 -21.26 26.03
C HIS A 323 -0.91 -20.80 24.60
N LYS A 324 -0.79 -19.48 24.39
CA LYS A 324 -0.63 -18.84 23.07
C LYS A 324 0.29 -17.63 23.15
N ASN A 325 0.80 -17.21 22.00
CA ASN A 325 1.43 -15.90 21.88
C ASN A 325 0.36 -14.80 21.90
N THR A 326 0.49 -13.85 22.82
CA THR A 326 -0.47 -12.77 23.05
C THR A 326 0.21 -11.42 23.30
N LEU A 327 -0.56 -10.35 23.15
CA LEU A 327 -0.25 -9.02 23.65
C LEU A 327 -1.34 -8.57 24.63
N LYS A 328 -0.94 -7.97 25.74
CA LYS A 328 -1.82 -7.37 26.76
C LYS A 328 -1.78 -5.84 26.62
N PHE A 329 -2.89 -5.17 26.85
CA PHE A 329 -2.94 -3.70 26.95
C PHE A 329 -4.10 -3.27 27.85
N LEU A 330 -3.92 -2.13 28.50
CA LEU A 330 -4.92 -1.52 29.37
C LEU A 330 -5.88 -0.67 28.53
N VAL A 331 -7.18 -0.87 28.73
CA VAL A 331 -8.26 -0.15 28.04
C VAL A 331 -9.05 0.66 29.06
N GLY A 332 -9.35 1.93 28.75
CA GLY A 332 -10.22 2.77 29.55
C GLY A 332 -11.46 3.20 28.78
N GLY A 333 -12.64 2.75 29.21
CA GLY A 333 -13.93 3.17 28.68
C GLY A 333 -14.67 4.09 29.65
N SER A 334 -15.36 5.13 29.17
CA SER A 334 -16.30 5.88 30.02
C SER A 334 -17.50 5.00 30.41
N PRO A 335 -18.20 5.29 31.52
CA PRO A 335 -19.47 4.63 31.87
C PRO A 335 -20.58 4.68 30.81
N GLY A 336 -20.47 5.56 29.79
CA GLY A 336 -21.36 5.60 28.62
C GLY A 336 -20.91 4.73 27.44
N GLY A 337 -19.84 3.93 27.58
CA GLY A 337 -19.32 3.04 26.54
C GLY A 337 -18.35 3.67 25.55
N LEU A 338 -18.08 4.98 25.62
CA LEU A 338 -17.04 5.63 24.81
C LEU A 338 -15.64 5.12 25.19
N MET A 339 -14.80 4.80 24.21
CA MET A 339 -13.38 4.49 24.40
C MET A 339 -12.59 5.78 24.66
N THR A 340 -11.84 5.83 25.76
CA THR A 340 -11.18 7.06 26.28
C THR A 340 -9.70 6.91 26.59
N TYR A 341 -9.18 5.68 26.65
CA TYR A 341 -7.76 5.40 26.85
C TYR A 341 -7.37 4.03 26.29
N CYS A 342 -6.15 3.91 25.79
CA CYS A 342 -5.48 2.66 25.46
C CYS A 342 -3.99 2.79 25.78
N SER A 343 -3.39 1.82 26.48
CA SER A 343 -1.96 1.84 26.78
C SER A 343 -1.10 1.37 25.60
N SER A 344 0.21 1.53 25.70
CA SER A 344 1.14 0.71 24.94
C SER A 344 0.87 -0.78 25.16
N ALA A 345 1.20 -1.63 24.17
CA ALA A 345 1.05 -3.07 24.28
C ALA A 345 2.26 -3.72 24.99
N TYR A 346 1.96 -4.65 25.90
CA TYR A 346 2.91 -5.46 26.66
C TYR A 346 2.85 -6.92 26.17
N ALA A 347 3.96 -7.64 26.26
CA ALA A 347 4.02 -9.03 25.78
C ALA A 347 3.39 -9.99 26.81
N GLY A 348 2.69 -11.03 26.33
CA GLY A 348 1.82 -11.91 27.13
C GLY A 348 2.42 -12.56 28.39
N SER A 349 3.74 -12.72 28.49
CA SER A 349 4.40 -13.27 29.69
C SER A 349 4.60 -12.24 30.81
N TYR A 350 4.41 -10.95 30.56
CA TYR A 350 4.46 -9.89 31.59
C TYR A 350 3.06 -9.63 32.14
N ASP A 351 2.98 -9.19 33.38
CA ASP A 351 1.76 -8.62 33.94
C ASP A 351 1.60 -7.15 33.52
N LEU A 352 0.36 -6.67 33.52
CA LEU A 352 0.09 -5.24 33.30
C LEU A 352 0.47 -4.49 34.59
N PRO A 353 1.22 -3.37 34.51
CA PRO A 353 1.59 -2.58 35.68
C PRO A 353 0.37 -2.18 36.53
N GLU A 354 0.38 -2.50 37.82
CA GLU A 354 -0.69 -2.07 38.75
C GLU A 354 -0.71 -0.54 38.92
N GLN A 355 0.46 0.11 38.79
CA GLN A 355 0.62 1.55 38.87
C GLN A 355 0.94 2.14 37.49
N TYR A 356 -0.11 2.47 36.75
CA TYR A 356 0.01 3.50 35.73
C TYR A 356 -0.11 4.87 36.40
N ASN A 357 0.90 5.72 36.23
CA ASN A 357 0.67 7.17 36.26
C ASN A 357 -0.19 7.51 35.04
N CYS A 358 -1.50 7.29 35.13
CA CYS A 358 -2.46 7.99 34.31
C CYS A 358 -2.24 9.48 34.62
N PRO A 359 -1.84 10.35 33.68
CA PRO A 359 -1.38 11.70 34.04
C PRO A 359 -2.47 12.63 34.59
N TRP A 360 -3.69 12.10 34.77
CA TRP A 360 -4.95 12.81 34.97
C TRP A 360 -5.85 12.14 36.03
N THR A 361 -5.30 11.22 36.84
CA THR A 361 -5.88 10.72 38.10
C THR A 361 -5.35 11.53 39.29
#